data_AF-A0A945P7N5-F1
#
_entry.id   AF-A0A945P7N5-F1
#
_cell.length_a   1.000
_cell.length_b   1.000
_cell.length_c   1.000
_cell.angle_alpha   90.00
_cell.angle_beta   90.00
_cell.angle_gamma   90.00
#
_symmetry.space_group_name_H-M   'P 1'
#
loop_
_entity.id
_entity.type
_entity.pdbx_description
1 polymer ?
#
loop_
_entity_poly.entity_id
_entity_poly.type
_entity_poly.pdbx_seq_one_letter_code
_entity_poly.pdbx_strand_id
1 'polypeptide(L)'
;MTDPREDSPDNLIQLDRSPFSPADLKKIEALGEKQKLLYRWFRSERITQPGLDLYKVYSGARGRTPYAAYRVERYSDGTYKLLRHRTDELLAEDRTLDAVLEKLPDDFFYSV
;
A
#
# COMPACT_ATOMS: atom_id res chain seq x y z
N MET A 1 -29.41 13.01 -36.73
CA MET A 1 -29.17 13.70 -35.46
C MET A 1 -27.90 13.11 -34.89
N THR A 2 -26.79 13.84 -35.00
CA THR A 2 -25.45 13.38 -34.63
C THR A 2 -25.10 14.13 -33.36
N ASP A 3 -25.03 13.44 -32.23
CA ASP A 3 -24.54 14.03 -30.98
C ASP A 3 -23.08 14.47 -31.19
N PRO A 4 -22.71 15.71 -30.85
CA PRO A 4 -21.31 16.11 -30.84
C PRO A 4 -20.62 15.36 -29.71
N ARG A 5 -19.60 14.58 -30.06
CA ARG A 5 -18.64 14.05 -29.09
C ARG A 5 -18.03 15.26 -28.38
N GLU A 6 -18.26 15.37 -27.07
CA GLU A 6 -17.51 16.29 -26.22
C GLU A 6 -16.03 15.90 -26.28
N ASP A 7 -15.28 16.57 -27.14
CA ASP A 7 -13.83 16.57 -27.12
C ASP A 7 -13.40 17.21 -25.80
N SER A 8 -13.12 16.35 -24.81
CA SER A 8 -12.48 16.77 -23.57
C SER A 8 -11.12 17.40 -23.92
N PRO A 9 -10.81 18.61 -23.43
CA PRO A 9 -9.60 19.30 -23.85
C PRO A 9 -8.34 18.55 -23.40
N ASP A 10 -7.46 18.26 -24.36
CA ASP A 10 -6.16 17.55 -24.28
C ASP A 10 -5.13 18.16 -23.31
N ASN A 11 -5.50 19.22 -22.57
CA ASN A 11 -4.63 20.02 -21.71
C ASN A 11 -4.92 19.86 -20.21
N LEU A 12 -5.78 18.93 -19.82
CA LEU A 12 -6.07 18.65 -18.42
C LEU A 12 -4.98 17.72 -17.86
N ILE A 13 -3.97 18.29 -17.20
CA ILE A 13 -3.07 17.52 -16.32
C ILE A 13 -3.92 17.02 -15.16
N GLN A 14 -4.22 15.72 -15.17
CA GLN A 14 -4.85 15.05 -14.04
C GLN A 14 -3.85 15.08 -12.88
N LEU A 15 -4.00 16.05 -11.98
CA LEU A 15 -3.20 16.12 -10.76
C LEU A 15 -3.51 14.88 -9.92
N ASP A 16 -2.55 13.97 -9.81
CA ASP A 16 -2.64 12.86 -8.89
C ASP A 16 -2.71 13.43 -7.46
N ARG A 17 -3.91 13.43 -6.89
CA ARG A 17 -4.17 13.88 -5.51
C ARG A 17 -3.86 12.78 -4.48
N SER A 18 -3.24 11.70 -4.92
CA SER A 18 -2.71 10.66 -4.05
C SER A 18 -1.90 11.25 -2.90
N PRO A 19 -2.29 10.97 -1.65
CA PRO A 19 -1.40 11.09 -0.51
C PRO A 19 -0.09 10.32 -0.77
N PHE A 20 -0.10 9.08 -1.28
CA PHE A 20 1.13 8.32 -1.54
C PHE A 20 1.94 8.91 -2.70
N SER A 21 3.21 9.19 -2.47
CA SER A 21 4.11 9.71 -3.51
C SER A 21 4.64 8.59 -4.40
N PRO A 22 5.13 8.88 -5.61
CA PRO A 22 5.82 7.88 -6.44
C PRO A 22 7.01 7.21 -5.73
N ALA A 23 7.69 7.92 -4.81
CA ALA A 23 8.78 7.33 -4.02
C ALA A 23 8.26 6.29 -3.02
N ASP A 24 7.07 6.50 -2.46
CA ASP A 24 6.45 5.54 -1.55
C ASP A 24 5.99 4.28 -2.29
N LEU A 25 5.49 4.43 -3.52
CA LEU A 25 5.11 3.29 -4.35
C LEU A 25 6.32 2.39 -4.61
N LYS A 26 7.48 2.98 -4.93
CA LYS A 26 8.74 2.24 -5.09
C LYS A 26 9.16 1.50 -3.83
N LYS A 27 8.85 2.03 -2.64
CA LYS A 27 9.15 1.35 -1.36
C LYS A 27 8.25 0.13 -1.14
N ILE A 28 6.96 0.24 -1.48
CA ILE A 28 6.03 -0.90 -1.45
C ILE A 28 6.45 -1.98 -2.46
N GLU A 29 6.87 -1.58 -3.66
CA GLU A 29 7.43 -2.49 -4.66
C GLU A 29 8.71 -3.19 -4.15
N ALA A 30 9.65 -2.42 -3.58
CA ALA A 30 10.88 -2.96 -3.00
C ALA A 30 10.61 -3.93 -1.84
N LEU A 31 9.59 -3.66 -1.02
CA LEU A 31 9.11 -4.60 -0.01
C LEU A 31 8.67 -5.92 -0.66
N GLY A 32 7.95 -5.86 -1.77
CA GLY A 32 7.55 -7.03 -2.53
C GLY A 32 8.72 -7.84 -3.09
N GLU A 33 9.73 -7.17 -3.63
CA GLU A 33 10.97 -7.83 -4.07
C GLU A 33 11.70 -8.51 -2.91
N LYS A 34 11.77 -7.86 -1.74
CA LYS A 34 12.33 -8.46 -0.52
C LYS A 34 11.58 -9.74 -0.12
N GLN A 35 10.24 -9.77 -0.21
CA GLN A 35 9.46 -10.98 0.07
C GLN A 35 9.77 -12.12 -0.91
N LYS A 36 9.93 -11.81 -2.21
CA LYS A 36 10.31 -12.81 -3.21
C LYS A 36 11.67 -13.43 -2.92
N LEU A 37 12.65 -12.64 -2.47
CA LEU A 37 13.97 -13.12 -2.04
C LEU A 37 13.88 -14.07 -0.84
N LEU A 38 12.85 -13.92 0.00
CA LEU A 38 12.55 -14.82 1.12
C LEU A 38 11.70 -16.03 0.69
N TYR A 39 11.56 -16.29 -0.61
CA TYR A 39 10.72 -17.35 -1.20
C TYR A 39 9.23 -17.25 -0.85
N ARG A 40 8.76 -16.04 -0.56
CA ARG A 40 7.36 -15.74 -0.26
C ARG A 40 6.68 -15.10 -1.46
N TRP A 41 5.38 -15.32 -1.58
CA TRP A 41 4.58 -14.54 -2.51
C TRP A 41 4.19 -13.23 -1.83
N PHE A 42 4.08 -12.17 -2.62
CA PHE A 42 3.66 -10.86 -2.17
C PHE A 42 2.57 -10.31 -3.09
N ARG A 43 1.60 -9.63 -2.50
CA ARG A 43 0.59 -8.86 -3.23
C ARG A 43 0.35 -7.55 -2.49
N SER A 44 0.10 -6.49 -3.24
CA SER A 44 -0.35 -5.23 -2.70
C SER A 44 -1.60 -4.74 -3.43
N GLU A 45 -2.53 -4.14 -2.70
CA GLU A 45 -3.73 -3.52 -3.24
C GLU A 45 -3.81 -2.08 -2.74
N ARG A 46 -3.97 -1.13 -3.66
CA ARG A 46 -4.17 0.27 -3.33
C ARG A 46 -5.65 0.60 -3.31
N ILE A 47 -6.09 1.33 -2.29
CA ILE A 47 -7.46 1.82 -2.18
C ILE A 47 -7.38 3.31 -1.87
N THR A 48 -7.87 4.13 -2.81
CA THR A 48 -7.86 5.58 -2.67
C THR A 48 -9.23 6.06 -2.23
N GLN A 49 -9.27 6.84 -1.16
CA GLN A 49 -10.47 7.47 -0.59
C GLN A 49 -10.24 8.99 -0.44
N PRO A 50 -11.30 9.81 -0.36
CA PRO A 50 -11.14 11.24 -0.08
C PRO A 50 -10.41 11.46 1.27
N GLY A 51 -9.23 12.08 1.23
CA GLY A 51 -8.43 12.40 2.42
C GLY A 51 -7.61 11.24 3.01
N LEU A 52 -7.72 10.04 2.45
CA LEU A 52 -7.01 8.84 2.90
C LEU A 52 -6.66 7.97 1.70
N ASP A 53 -5.40 7.61 1.56
CA ASP A 53 -4.99 6.58 0.61
C ASP A 53 -4.31 5.47 1.39
N LEU A 54 -4.59 4.23 1.01
CA LEU A 54 -4.15 3.08 1.77
C LEU A 54 -3.67 1.96 0.86
N TYR A 55 -2.68 1.25 1.35
CA TYR A 55 -2.13 0.05 0.77
C TYR A 55 -2.42 -1.13 1.69
N LYS A 56 -3.10 -2.15 1.17
CA LYS A 56 -3.10 -3.47 1.81
C LYS A 56 -1.92 -4.25 1.26
N VAL A 57 -1.09 -4.79 2.14
CA VAL A 57 0.05 -5.63 1.80
C VAL A 57 -0.16 -7.03 2.35
N TYR A 58 0.07 -8.02 1.50
CA TYR A 58 -0.12 -9.43 1.79
C TYR A 58 1.17 -10.17 1.52
N SER A 59 1.56 -11.06 2.42
CA SER A 59 2.72 -11.94 2.26
C SER A 59 2.40 -13.33 2.78
N GLY A 60 2.84 -14.36 2.07
CA GLY A 60 2.67 -15.73 2.51
C GLY A 60 3.68 -16.69 1.91
N ALA A 61 3.87 -17.83 2.56
CA ALA A 61 4.62 -18.93 1.98
C ALA A 61 3.78 -19.70 0.94
N ARG A 62 4.48 -20.45 0.09
CA ARG A 62 3.86 -21.44 -0.81
C ARG A 62 3.46 -22.67 0.03
N GLY A 63 2.28 -22.62 0.66
CA GLY A 63 1.81 -23.70 1.54
C GLY A 63 0.43 -23.42 2.14
N ARG A 64 0.02 -24.25 3.11
CA ARG A 64 -1.26 -24.08 3.84
C ARG A 64 -1.19 -23.05 4.97
N THR A 65 -0.01 -22.47 5.23
CA THR A 65 0.19 -21.45 6.25
C THR A 65 -0.65 -20.21 5.91
N PRO A 66 -1.38 -19.64 6.89
CA PRO A 66 -2.12 -18.40 6.67
C PRO A 66 -1.20 -17.30 6.19
N TYR A 67 -1.68 -16.48 5.25
CA TYR A 67 -0.95 -15.29 4.82
C TYR A 67 -1.04 -14.20 5.88
N ALA A 68 0.04 -13.44 6.01
CA ALA A 68 0.09 -12.21 6.79
C ALA A 68 -0.51 -11.06 5.96
N ALA A 69 -1.28 -10.20 6.61
CA ALA A 69 -1.98 -9.10 5.96
C ALA A 69 -1.96 -7.85 6.83
N TYR A 70 -1.44 -6.76 6.27
CA TYR A 70 -1.31 -5.47 6.94
C TYR A 70 -1.83 -4.35 6.04
N ARG A 71 -2.21 -3.24 6.67
CA ARG A 71 -2.69 -2.04 6.01
C ARG A 71 -1.78 -0.88 6.35
N VAL A 72 -1.24 -0.24 5.33
CA VAL A 72 -0.51 1.02 5.44
C VAL A 72 -1.42 2.13 4.99
N GLU A 73 -1.73 3.06 5.87
CA GLU A 73 -2.54 4.23 5.58
C GLU A 73 -1.64 5.45 5.46
N ARG A 74 -1.95 6.34 4.51
CA ARG A 74 -1.36 7.67 4.42
C ARG A 74 -2.45 8.74 4.46
N TYR A 75 -2.34 9.60 5.46
CA TYR A 75 -3.25 10.72 5.70
C TYR A 75 -2.73 11.98 5.00
N SER A 76 -3.63 12.94 4.77
CA SER A 76 -3.31 14.22 4.12
C SER A 76 -2.37 15.12 4.93
N ASP A 77 -2.28 14.91 6.25
CA ASP A 77 -1.34 15.59 7.14
C ASP A 77 0.09 15.03 7.05
N GLY A 78 0.32 14.04 6.18
CA GLY A 78 1.60 13.37 5.97
C GLY A 78 1.90 12.25 6.95
N THR A 79 0.96 11.90 7.84
CA THR A 79 1.11 10.79 8.79
C THR A 79 0.87 9.45 8.10
N TYR A 80 1.70 8.47 8.45
CA TYR A 80 1.57 7.08 8.05
C TYR A 80 1.15 6.22 9.23
N LYS A 81 0.28 5.24 8.99
CA LYS A 81 -0.11 4.25 10.00
C LYS A 81 0.04 2.83 9.45
N LEU A 82 0.58 1.93 10.25
CA LEU A 82 0.54 0.49 10.01
C LEU A 82 -0.51 -0.14 10.91
N LEU A 83 -1.45 -0.86 10.31
CA LEU A 83 -2.48 -1.59 11.03
C LEU A 83 -2.50 -3.05 10.63
N ARG A 84 -2.92 -3.91 11.56
CA ARG A 84 -3.21 -5.32 11.26
C ARG A 84 -4.53 -5.40 10.48
N HIS A 85 -4.51 -6.00 9.28
CA HIS A 85 -5.65 -5.89 8.37
C HIS A 85 -6.96 -6.48 8.92
N ARG A 86 -6.87 -7.55 9.72
CA ARG A 86 -8.05 -8.26 10.24
C ARG A 86 -8.69 -7.60 11.47
N THR A 87 -7.90 -6.90 12.27
CA THR A 87 -8.33 -6.41 13.59
C THR A 87 -8.36 -4.89 13.67
N ASP A 88 -7.84 -4.19 12.66
CA ASP A 88 -7.62 -2.74 12.67
C ASP A 88 -6.77 -2.26 13.87
N GLU A 89 -5.98 -3.17 14.44
CA GLU A 89 -5.05 -2.85 15.52
C GLU A 89 -3.90 -2.01 14.95
N LEU A 90 -3.68 -0.83 15.53
CA LEU A 90 -2.56 0.04 15.19
C LEU A 90 -1.25 -0.55 15.71
N LEU A 91 -0.33 -0.83 14.80
CA LEU A 91 1.00 -1.37 15.11
C LEU A 91 2.06 -0.28 15.16
N ALA A 92 1.94 0.73 14.30
CA ALA A 92 2.88 1.84 14.23
C ALA A 92 2.25 3.10 13.62
N GLU A 93 2.76 4.26 14.02
CA GLU A 93 2.43 5.56 13.44
C GLU A 93 3.73 6.38 13.33
N ASP A 94 3.99 6.95 12.15
CA ASP A 94 5.20 7.74 11.89
C ASP A 94 4.97 8.77 10.77
N ARG A 95 5.97 9.62 10.51
CA ARG A 95 6.01 10.61 9.42
C ARG A 95 6.66 10.08 8.15
N THR A 96 7.26 8.90 8.20
CA THR A 96 7.87 8.27 7.02
C THR A 96 7.36 6.86 6.78
N LEU A 97 7.22 6.48 5.51
CA LEU A 97 6.81 5.12 5.15
C LEU A 97 7.82 4.07 5.65
N ASP A 98 9.12 4.35 5.57
CA ASP A 98 10.16 3.38 5.95
C ASP A 98 10.05 3.00 7.43
N ALA A 99 9.92 4.01 8.31
CA ALA A 99 9.78 3.79 9.75
C ALA A 99 8.53 2.95 10.08
N VAL A 100 7.45 3.13 9.33
CA VAL A 100 6.22 2.34 9.47
C VAL A 100 6.42 0.90 8.95
N LEU A 101 7.08 0.71 7.80
CA LEU A 101 7.35 -0.61 7.24
C LEU A 101 8.34 -1.44 8.07
N GLU A 102 9.27 -0.80 8.78
CA GLU A 102 10.18 -1.46 9.73
C GLU A 102 9.47 -2.09 10.92
N LYS A 103 8.23 -1.66 11.21
CA LYS A 103 7.39 -2.23 12.27
C LYS A 103 6.50 -3.38 11.80
N LEU A 104 6.66 -3.83 10.55
CA LEU A 104 5.99 -5.04 10.08
C LEU A 104 6.42 -6.25 10.93
N PRO A 105 5.48 -7.02 11.48
CA PRO A 105 5.80 -8.18 12.29
C PRO A 105 6.52 -9.29 11.52
N ASP A 106 7.24 -10.13 12.24
CA ASP A 106 8.06 -11.22 11.68
C ASP A 106 7.26 -12.24 10.85
N ASP A 107 5.97 -12.46 11.18
CA ASP A 107 5.09 -13.34 10.41
C ASP A 107 4.90 -12.88 8.95
N PHE A 108 5.20 -11.61 8.68
CA PHE A 108 5.21 -11.05 7.34
C PHE A 108 6.41 -11.53 6.52
N PHE A 109 7.57 -11.71 7.16
CA PHE A 109 8.84 -12.06 6.53
C PHE A 109 9.17 -13.56 6.64
N TYR A 110 8.64 -14.24 7.65
CA TYR A 110 8.99 -15.60 7.99
C TYR A 110 7.73 -16.46 8.13
N SER A 111 7.84 -17.76 7.85
CA SER A 111 6.82 -18.73 8.22
C SER A 111 7.26 -19.40 9.50
N VAL A 112 6.36 -19.48 10.47
CA VAL A 112 6.50 -20.35 11.63
C VAL A 112 6.33 -21.81 11.18
#